data_AF-A0A5N5JFB5-F1
#
_entry.id   AF-A0A5N5JFB5-F1
#
_cell.length_a   1.000
_cell.length_b   1.000
_cell.length_c   1.000
_cell.angle_alpha   90.00
_cell.angle_beta   90.00
_cell.angle_gamma   90.00
#
_symmetry.space_group_name_H-M   'P 1'
#
loop_
_entity.id
_entity.type
_entity.pdbx_description
1 polymer ?
#
loop_
_entity_poly.entity_id
_entity_poly.type
_entity_poly.pdbx_seq_one_letter_code
_entity_poly.pdbx_strand_id
1 'polypeptide(L)'
;MTQTAATECPPLDRASSLSFDGVIVVDSSVREQRSLKGLGVENFEKEQEMREGIVGRRREKSVMVVMEGTLAKKPLEACCYLRRKLKSLMESENQMKIMYVCHVTPAFESATEFSLPLTFFDIIWLKFPPVERIFFYKLTELSPSFFNSVILPNLKHSLSHALLHFLPLAGNLTWPPQATKPILLYTPNDGVELTVAESNADFHHLSGNGVREALESRLCIPELPVTDSKASVIALKITLFPKQGFCIGISSHHGIMDGKSSTMFIKAWAHICKLSGREKQQHPDLLPELTPFFDRTDIQDPEGLEMVYLNNWLEHKWPGSDPNPRSMKLLPALAVPVRATFELSGEDIKKLRTRLSQKGWKVAEWFLWHLQQIAEPV
;
A
#
# COMPACT_ATOMS: atom_id res chain seq x y z
N MET A 1 -11.19 -65.67 -12.96
CA MET A 1 -11.42 -64.81 -14.15
C MET A 1 -12.11 -63.54 -13.69
N THR A 2 -11.34 -62.47 -13.50
CA THR A 2 -11.79 -61.07 -13.67
C THR A 2 -10.54 -60.19 -13.57
N GLN A 3 -10.14 -59.65 -14.72
CA GLN A 3 -9.17 -58.56 -14.85
C GLN A 3 -9.87 -57.23 -14.48
N THR A 4 -9.12 -56.31 -13.89
CA THR A 4 -9.36 -54.86 -13.96
C THR A 4 -8.05 -54.18 -13.53
N ALA A 5 -7.16 -53.93 -14.49
CA ALA A 5 -6.96 -52.63 -15.16
C ALA A 5 -6.42 -51.58 -14.18
N ALA A 6 -5.08 -51.53 -14.09
CA ALA A 6 -4.35 -50.39 -13.58
C ALA A 6 -4.48 -49.24 -14.61
N THR A 7 -5.03 -48.12 -14.18
CA THR A 7 -4.89 -46.83 -14.87
C THR A 7 -3.86 -46.01 -14.12
N GLU A 8 -2.68 -45.93 -14.74
CA GLU A 8 -1.57 -45.08 -14.33
C GLU A 8 -2.00 -43.60 -14.29
N CYS A 9 -1.71 -42.92 -13.17
CA CYS A 9 -1.75 -41.46 -13.11
C CYS A 9 -0.52 -40.92 -13.87
N PRO A 10 -0.67 -39.91 -14.74
CA PRO A 10 0.45 -39.34 -15.46
C PRO A 10 1.35 -38.51 -14.52
N PRO A 11 2.66 -38.44 -14.80
CA PRO A 11 3.64 -37.80 -13.93
C PRO A 11 3.51 -36.26 -13.92
N LEU A 12 3.93 -35.73 -12.78
CA LEU A 12 3.83 -34.35 -12.33
C LEU A 12 4.78 -33.39 -13.07
N ASP A 13 4.75 -33.33 -14.39
CA ASP A 13 5.62 -32.45 -15.18
C ASP A 13 4.82 -31.59 -16.16
N ARG A 14 4.14 -30.57 -15.64
CA ARG A 14 3.74 -29.34 -16.35
C ARG A 14 3.12 -28.29 -15.41
N ALA A 15 3.81 -27.95 -14.33
CA ALA A 15 3.61 -26.63 -13.71
C ALA A 15 4.46 -25.61 -14.49
N SER A 16 4.00 -25.27 -15.68
CA SER A 16 4.58 -24.21 -16.50
C SER A 16 4.60 -22.91 -15.69
N SER A 17 5.81 -22.40 -15.45
CA SER A 17 6.15 -21.02 -15.12
C SER A 17 4.97 -20.08 -14.91
N LEU A 18 4.55 -19.91 -13.66
CA LEU A 18 3.70 -18.80 -13.25
C LEU A 18 4.45 -17.49 -13.53
N SER A 19 4.14 -16.85 -14.66
CA SER A 19 4.53 -15.47 -14.92
C SER A 19 3.56 -14.57 -14.14
N PHE A 20 4.09 -13.88 -13.14
CA PHE A 20 3.35 -12.89 -12.38
C PHE A 20 3.42 -11.57 -13.15
N ASP A 21 2.32 -11.17 -13.78
CA ASP A 21 2.19 -9.82 -14.35
C ASP A 21 1.54 -8.92 -13.29
N GLY A 22 2.34 -8.44 -12.33
CA GLY A 22 1.88 -7.50 -11.30
C GLY A 22 2.43 -6.09 -11.55
N VAL A 23 1.59 -5.14 -12.00
CA VAL A 23 1.95 -3.74 -12.30
C VAL A 23 0.66 -2.89 -12.15
N ILE A 24 0.52 -1.72 -11.51
CA ILE A 24 1.39 -0.72 -10.86
C ILE A 24 0.64 -0.09 -9.66
N VAL A 25 1.46 0.42 -8.74
CA VAL A 25 1.23 1.28 -7.57
C VAL A 25 0.51 2.60 -7.89
N VAL A 26 -0.38 3.04 -6.99
CA VAL A 26 -0.84 4.43 -6.94
C VAL A 26 -0.39 5.03 -5.62
N ASP A 27 0.50 6.00 -5.72
CA ASP A 27 0.82 6.93 -4.65
C ASP A 27 -0.04 8.19 -4.89
N SER A 28 -0.83 8.60 -3.89
CA SER A 28 -1.72 9.75 -3.92
C SER A 28 -1.01 11.11 -3.78
N SER A 29 0.33 11.14 -3.76
CA SER A 29 1.10 12.34 -3.41
C SER A 29 0.79 13.61 -4.22
N VAL A 30 0.32 13.53 -5.47
CA VAL A 30 0.00 14.73 -6.27
C VAL A 30 -1.21 15.52 -5.71
N ARG A 31 -2.17 14.84 -5.06
CA ARG A 31 -3.32 15.52 -4.44
C ARG A 31 -2.96 16.09 -3.07
N GLU A 32 -2.06 15.42 -2.35
CA GLU A 32 -1.52 15.88 -1.07
C GLU A 32 -0.68 17.15 -1.22
N GLN A 33 0.09 17.30 -2.31
CA GLN A 33 0.87 18.52 -2.59
C GLN A 33 0.00 19.78 -2.75
N ARG A 34 -1.20 19.68 -3.34
CA ARG A 34 -2.16 20.80 -3.41
C ARG A 34 -2.84 21.06 -2.07
N SER A 35 -3.03 20.02 -1.26
CA SER A 35 -3.51 20.15 0.12
C SER A 35 -2.48 20.94 0.94
N LEU A 36 -1.20 20.55 0.92
CA LEU A 36 -0.12 21.18 1.68
C LEU A 36 0.05 22.69 1.43
N LYS A 37 -0.16 23.18 0.19
CA LYS A 37 -0.21 24.63 -0.12
C LYS A 37 -1.47 25.33 0.40
N GLY A 38 -2.61 24.64 0.44
CA GLY A 38 -3.83 25.14 1.10
C GLY A 38 -3.81 25.02 2.63
N LEU A 39 -2.85 24.24 3.18
CA LEU A 39 -2.64 23.96 4.60
C LEU A 39 -1.50 24.82 5.21
N GLY A 40 -0.98 25.83 4.51
CA GLY A 40 -0.04 26.81 5.08
C GLY A 40 1.40 26.31 5.34
N VAL A 41 1.81 25.19 4.75
CA VAL A 41 3.19 24.68 4.88
C VAL A 41 4.10 25.41 3.89
N GLU A 42 4.59 26.61 4.26
CA GLU A 42 5.41 27.47 3.39
C GLU A 42 6.83 26.94 3.11
N ASN A 43 7.29 25.89 3.82
CA ASN A 43 8.68 25.40 3.74
C ASN A 43 8.92 24.20 2.80
N PHE A 44 7.91 23.75 2.04
CA PHE A 44 8.02 22.58 1.16
C PHE A 44 9.02 22.78 0.00
N GLU A 45 9.30 24.02 -0.40
CA GLU A 45 10.22 24.31 -1.51
C GLU A 45 11.68 23.94 -1.20
N LYS A 46 12.06 23.85 0.09
CA LYS A 46 13.42 23.46 0.52
C LYS A 46 13.68 21.95 0.43
N GLU A 47 12.66 21.10 0.40
CA GLU A 47 12.82 19.64 0.28
C GLU A 47 13.30 19.23 -1.13
N GLN A 48 12.95 20.04 -2.14
CA GLN A 48 13.20 19.72 -3.55
C GLN A 48 14.68 19.87 -3.95
N GLU A 49 15.46 20.68 -3.23
CA GLU A 49 16.90 20.88 -3.44
C GLU A 49 17.78 19.81 -2.79
N MET A 50 17.27 19.03 -1.82
CA MET A 50 18.09 18.15 -0.98
C MET A 50 18.22 16.69 -1.50
N ARG A 51 17.52 16.32 -2.59
CA ARG A 51 17.41 14.93 -3.10
C ARG A 51 18.37 14.58 -4.25
N GLU A 52 19.53 15.23 -4.36
CA GLU A 52 20.53 14.88 -5.38
C GLU A 52 21.53 13.84 -4.85
N GLY A 53 21.32 12.55 -5.18
CA GLY A 53 22.27 11.51 -4.83
C GLY A 53 21.89 10.10 -5.30
N ILE A 54 22.38 9.74 -6.49
CA ILE A 54 22.60 8.37 -6.99
C ILE A 54 21.33 7.64 -7.50
N VAL A 55 21.31 7.29 -8.80
CA VAL A 55 20.96 5.97 -9.37
C VAL A 55 20.98 6.04 -10.91
N GLY A 56 21.59 5.03 -11.54
CA GLY A 56 21.88 4.96 -12.98
C GLY A 56 20.69 4.64 -13.91
N ARG A 57 20.96 4.80 -15.22
CA ARG A 57 20.02 4.62 -16.35
C ARG A 57 19.26 3.29 -16.31
N ARG A 58 17.92 3.32 -16.39
CA ARG A 58 17.05 2.15 -16.69
C ARG A 58 16.14 2.40 -17.90
N ARG A 59 15.75 1.30 -18.57
CA ARG A 59 15.06 1.27 -19.88
C ARG A 59 13.60 1.76 -19.82
N GLU A 60 13.12 2.27 -20.95
CA GLU A 60 11.76 2.79 -21.18
C GLU A 60 10.68 1.71 -21.01
N LYS A 61 9.68 1.96 -20.16
CA LYS A 61 8.40 1.25 -20.12
C LYS A 61 7.26 2.20 -19.76
N SER A 62 6.03 1.82 -20.12
CA SER A 62 4.78 2.56 -19.90
C SER A 62 4.54 2.85 -18.41
N VAL A 63 3.94 4.01 -18.13
CA VAL A 63 3.59 4.45 -16.78
C VAL A 63 2.07 4.45 -16.66
N MET A 64 1.55 3.77 -15.64
CA MET A 64 0.13 3.78 -15.31
C MET A 64 -0.12 4.87 -14.26
N VAL A 65 -0.99 5.82 -14.58
CA VAL A 65 -1.37 6.91 -13.65
C VAL A 65 -2.83 6.73 -13.28
N VAL A 66 -3.11 6.60 -11.98
CA VAL A 66 -4.49 6.62 -11.48
C VAL A 66 -4.78 8.01 -10.96
N MET A 67 -5.85 8.61 -11.44
CA MET A 67 -6.30 9.92 -10.99
C MET A 67 -7.61 9.79 -10.23
N GLU A 68 -7.72 10.59 -9.19
CA GLU A 68 -8.90 10.73 -8.35
C GLU A 68 -9.48 12.13 -8.55
N GLY A 69 -10.75 12.21 -8.96
CA GLY A 69 -11.36 13.47 -9.39
C GLY A 69 -12.77 13.65 -8.87
N THR A 70 -13.25 14.89 -8.85
CA THR A 70 -14.62 15.26 -8.46
C THR A 70 -15.40 15.66 -9.71
N LEU A 71 -16.53 15.01 -9.99
CA LEU A 71 -17.46 15.49 -11.02
C LEU A 71 -18.35 16.56 -10.39
N ALA A 72 -18.29 17.81 -10.88
CA ALA A 72 -19.20 18.87 -10.45
C ALA A 72 -20.64 18.53 -10.86
N LYS A 73 -21.54 18.35 -9.89
CA LYS A 73 -22.96 18.02 -10.13
C LYS A 73 -23.87 19.11 -9.54
N LYS A 74 -25.00 19.38 -10.19
CA LYS A 74 -26.00 20.37 -9.72
C LYS A 74 -26.76 19.84 -8.48
N PRO A 75 -27.39 20.70 -7.66
CA PRO A 75 -27.99 20.30 -6.37
C PRO A 75 -29.04 19.18 -6.43
N LEU A 76 -29.90 19.15 -7.47
CA LEU A 76 -30.87 18.08 -7.69
C LEU A 76 -30.22 16.74 -8.10
N GLU A 77 -29.10 16.82 -8.84
CA GLU A 77 -28.30 15.65 -9.21
C GLU A 77 -27.54 15.09 -8.00
N ALA A 78 -27.20 15.94 -7.01
CA ALA A 78 -26.56 15.51 -5.77
C ALA A 78 -27.47 14.62 -4.92
N CYS A 79 -28.77 14.92 -4.80
CA CYS A 79 -29.73 14.04 -4.09
C CYS A 79 -29.93 12.69 -4.79
N CYS A 80 -30.08 12.69 -6.12
CA CYS A 80 -30.16 11.45 -6.90
C CYS A 80 -28.86 10.63 -6.83
N TYR A 81 -27.71 11.32 -6.85
CA TYR A 81 -26.40 10.72 -6.64
C TYR A 81 -26.26 10.13 -5.25
N LEU A 82 -26.64 10.83 -4.19
CA LEU A 82 -26.59 10.34 -2.82
C LEU A 82 -27.50 9.12 -2.61
N ARG A 83 -28.71 9.10 -3.19
CA ARG A 83 -29.57 7.90 -3.17
C ARG A 83 -28.96 6.72 -3.94
N ARG A 84 -28.41 6.96 -5.14
CA ARG A 84 -27.69 5.91 -5.88
C ARG A 84 -26.46 5.42 -5.12
N LYS A 85 -25.74 6.33 -4.45
CA LYS A 85 -24.58 6.02 -3.61
C LYS A 85 -24.97 5.21 -2.38
N LEU A 86 -26.07 5.56 -1.69
CA LEU A 86 -26.62 4.76 -0.59
C LEU A 86 -27.08 3.38 -1.05
N LYS A 87 -27.73 3.30 -2.22
CA LYS A 87 -28.17 2.02 -2.79
C LYS A 87 -26.96 1.15 -3.21
N SER A 88 -25.96 1.75 -3.85
CA SER A 88 -24.70 1.10 -4.21
C SER A 88 -23.93 0.65 -2.97
N LEU A 89 -23.82 1.49 -1.93
CA LEU A 89 -23.25 1.12 -0.63
C LEU A 89 -23.91 -0.15 -0.07
N MET A 90 -25.24 -0.17 0.01
CA MET A 90 -26.00 -1.31 0.53
C MET A 90 -25.89 -2.56 -0.35
N GLU A 91 -25.89 -2.40 -1.68
CA GLU A 91 -25.71 -3.52 -2.63
C GLU A 91 -24.28 -4.06 -2.58
N SER A 92 -23.30 -3.21 -2.35
CA SER A 92 -21.87 -3.55 -2.32
C SER A 92 -21.42 -4.14 -0.98
N GLU A 93 -21.99 -3.70 0.15
CA GLU A 93 -21.82 -4.35 1.46
C GLU A 93 -22.37 -5.78 1.43
N ASN A 94 -23.49 -6.00 0.74
CA ASN A 94 -24.03 -7.35 0.52
C ASN A 94 -23.14 -8.24 -0.37
N GLN A 95 -22.20 -7.67 -1.12
CA GLN A 95 -21.28 -8.41 -1.98
C GLN A 95 -19.98 -8.78 -1.29
N MET A 96 -19.71 -8.33 -0.07
CA MET A 96 -18.49 -8.64 0.67
C MET A 96 -18.78 -9.34 1.99
N LYS A 97 -18.32 -10.58 2.12
CA LYS A 97 -18.46 -11.38 3.32
C LYS A 97 -17.11 -11.51 4.02
N ILE A 98 -16.98 -10.89 5.20
CA ILE A 98 -15.83 -11.13 6.08
C ILE A 98 -15.94 -12.56 6.62
N MET A 99 -14.91 -13.36 6.38
CA MET A 99 -14.85 -14.74 6.87
C MET A 99 -14.31 -14.77 8.29
N TYR A 100 -13.18 -14.08 8.52
CA TYR A 100 -12.59 -13.88 9.84
C TYR A 100 -11.49 -12.81 9.77
N VAL A 101 -11.09 -12.34 10.96
CA VAL A 101 -9.93 -11.46 11.17
C VAL A 101 -8.92 -12.21 12.03
N CYS A 102 -7.64 -12.11 11.71
CA CYS A 102 -6.55 -12.73 12.47
C CYS A 102 -5.35 -11.80 12.54
N HIS A 103 -4.43 -12.06 13.48
CA HIS A 103 -3.17 -11.35 13.57
C HIS A 103 -2.04 -12.24 13.06
N VAL A 104 -1.19 -11.70 12.19
CA VAL A 104 0.01 -12.38 11.70
C VAL A 104 1.21 -11.77 12.40
N THR A 105 1.80 -12.53 13.33
CA THR A 105 3.02 -12.15 14.05
C THR A 105 4.27 -12.56 13.25
N PRO A 106 5.43 -11.94 13.50
CA PRO A 106 6.71 -12.42 12.96
C PRO A 106 6.98 -13.88 13.34
N ALA A 107 7.59 -14.64 12.42
CA ALA A 107 7.74 -16.10 12.56
C ALA A 107 8.67 -16.57 13.69
N PHE A 108 9.42 -15.66 14.34
CA PHE A 108 10.42 -16.00 15.34
C PHE A 108 9.94 -15.62 16.74
N GLU A 109 9.75 -16.62 17.61
CA GLU A 109 9.25 -16.44 19.00
C GLU A 109 10.19 -15.63 19.92
N SER A 110 11.41 -15.29 19.46
CA SER A 110 12.36 -14.44 20.19
C SER A 110 12.66 -13.10 19.51
N ALA A 111 11.79 -12.65 18.60
CA ALA A 111 11.81 -11.25 18.18
C ALA A 111 11.69 -10.37 19.44
N THR A 112 12.74 -9.60 19.71
CA THR A 112 12.80 -8.73 20.88
C THR A 112 12.10 -7.42 20.58
N GLU A 113 11.80 -6.67 21.63
CA GLU A 113 11.28 -5.31 21.50
C GLU A 113 12.18 -4.49 20.57
N PHE A 114 11.56 -3.80 19.61
CA PHE A 114 12.26 -2.97 18.64
C PHE A 114 11.63 -1.58 18.62
N SER A 115 12.45 -0.55 18.82
CA SER A 115 12.01 0.84 18.73
C SER A 115 12.74 1.57 17.61
N LEU A 116 12.01 2.44 16.91
CA LEU A 116 12.55 3.25 15.83
C LEU A 116 12.09 4.70 16.04
N PRO A 117 13.03 5.65 16.25
CA PRO A 117 12.69 7.05 16.27
C PRO A 117 12.21 7.51 14.89
N LEU A 118 11.23 8.40 14.88
CA LEU A 118 10.83 9.09 13.66
C LEU A 118 11.83 10.19 13.33
N THR A 119 12.00 10.45 12.05
CA THR A 119 12.76 11.58 11.50
C THR A 119 11.83 12.69 11.03
N PHE A 120 12.37 13.85 10.65
CA PHE A 120 11.57 14.92 10.04
C PHE A 120 10.84 14.49 8.75
N PHE A 121 11.38 13.52 8.00
CA PHE A 121 10.70 12.94 6.83
C PHE A 121 9.47 12.12 7.20
N ASP A 122 9.43 11.57 8.40
CA ASP A 122 8.34 10.73 8.91
C ASP A 122 7.26 11.62 9.56
N ILE A 123 7.69 12.59 10.38
CA ILE A 123 6.79 13.46 11.16
C ILE A 123 5.88 14.30 10.27
N ILE A 124 6.33 14.75 9.10
CA ILE A 124 5.48 15.53 8.19
C ILE A 124 4.23 14.76 7.75
N TRP A 125 4.23 13.43 7.81
CA TRP A 125 3.11 12.55 7.46
C TRP A 125 2.38 11.95 8.68
N LEU A 126 2.69 12.43 9.90
CA LEU A 126 2.26 11.82 11.16
C LEU A 126 0.74 11.64 11.30
N LYS A 127 -0.05 12.61 10.84
CA LYS A 127 -1.53 12.59 10.96
C LYS A 127 -2.24 12.39 9.63
N PHE A 128 -1.50 12.11 8.56
CA PHE A 128 -2.11 11.95 7.25
C PHE A 128 -2.99 10.70 7.20
N PRO A 129 -4.05 10.70 6.38
CA PRO A 129 -4.84 9.50 6.14
C PRO A 129 -3.95 8.34 5.66
N PRO A 130 -4.35 7.07 5.90
CA PRO A 130 -3.58 5.92 5.45
C PRO A 130 -3.36 5.90 3.93
N VAL A 131 -2.21 5.39 3.51
CA VAL A 131 -1.94 5.06 2.11
C VAL A 131 -2.52 3.69 1.82
N GLU A 132 -3.44 3.66 0.84
CA GLU A 132 -4.19 2.47 0.46
C GLU A 132 -3.71 1.91 -0.88
N ARG A 133 -3.50 0.59 -0.97
CA ARG A 133 -3.10 -0.11 -2.20
C ARG A 133 -3.89 -1.40 -2.38
N ILE A 134 -4.19 -1.76 -3.63
CA ILE A 134 -4.85 -3.04 -3.96
C ILE A 134 -4.06 -3.73 -5.05
N PHE A 135 -3.72 -5.00 -4.83
CA PHE A 135 -3.16 -5.88 -5.84
C PHE A 135 -4.21 -6.91 -6.26
N PHE A 136 -4.58 -6.96 -7.53
CA PHE A 136 -5.50 -7.94 -8.08
C PHE A 136 -4.72 -9.09 -8.75
N TYR A 137 -5.08 -10.33 -8.41
CA TYR A 137 -4.48 -11.54 -8.94
C TYR A 137 -5.54 -12.36 -9.66
N LYS A 138 -5.52 -12.34 -11.00
CA LYS A 138 -6.44 -13.11 -11.83
C LYS A 138 -6.02 -14.58 -11.85
N LEU A 139 -6.84 -15.46 -11.31
CA LEU A 139 -6.67 -16.91 -11.37
C LEU A 139 -7.99 -17.53 -11.81
N THR A 140 -8.04 -17.96 -13.07
CA THR A 140 -9.21 -18.64 -13.63
C THR A 140 -9.47 -19.95 -12.90
N GLU A 141 -10.73 -20.28 -12.68
CA GLU A 141 -11.14 -21.53 -12.02
C GLU A 141 -10.67 -21.68 -10.57
N LEU A 142 -10.29 -20.58 -9.91
CA LEU A 142 -9.91 -20.59 -8.50
C LEU A 142 -11.07 -21.07 -7.62
N SER A 143 -10.94 -22.29 -7.08
CA SER A 143 -11.91 -22.85 -6.15
C SER A 143 -11.69 -22.31 -4.74
N PRO A 144 -12.76 -22.10 -3.95
CA PRO A 144 -12.62 -21.72 -2.54
C PRO A 144 -11.81 -22.73 -1.74
N SER A 145 -11.88 -24.03 -2.07
CA SER A 145 -11.09 -25.05 -1.38
C SER A 145 -9.59 -24.88 -1.61
N PHE A 146 -9.15 -24.69 -2.87
CA PHE A 146 -7.74 -24.47 -3.20
C PHE A 146 -7.21 -23.16 -2.63
N PHE A 147 -8.01 -22.09 -2.68
CA PHE A 147 -7.64 -20.82 -2.05
C PHE A 147 -7.37 -20.99 -0.55
N ASN A 148 -8.29 -21.65 0.17
CA ASN A 148 -8.19 -21.80 1.62
C ASN A 148 -7.14 -22.82 2.07
N SER A 149 -6.85 -23.87 1.28
CA SER A 149 -5.88 -24.91 1.66
C SER A 149 -4.46 -24.64 1.18
N VAL A 150 -4.27 -23.81 0.14
CA VAL A 150 -2.94 -23.58 -0.46
C VAL A 150 -2.57 -22.10 -0.45
N ILE A 151 -3.34 -21.24 -1.11
CA ILE A 151 -2.94 -19.84 -1.32
C ILE A 151 -2.92 -19.08 0.00
N LEU A 152 -4.00 -19.11 0.75
CA LEU A 152 -4.15 -18.32 1.96
C LEU A 152 -3.15 -18.74 3.07
N PRO A 153 -2.93 -20.05 3.36
CA PRO A 153 -1.89 -20.46 4.28
C PRO A 153 -0.49 -20.03 3.84
N ASN A 154 -0.16 -20.14 2.54
CA ASN A 154 1.13 -19.70 2.02
C ASN A 154 1.33 -18.19 2.15
N LEU A 155 0.30 -17.38 1.86
CA LEU A 155 0.35 -15.93 2.05
C LEU A 155 0.56 -15.55 3.52
N LYS A 156 -0.14 -16.20 4.46
CA LYS A 156 0.03 -15.95 5.90
C LYS A 156 1.42 -16.35 6.40
N HIS A 157 1.87 -17.54 6.01
CA HIS A 157 3.17 -18.05 6.42
C HIS A 157 4.30 -17.16 5.89
N SER A 158 4.27 -16.86 4.59
CA SER A 158 5.26 -15.96 3.98
C SER A 158 5.23 -14.55 4.54
N LEU A 159 4.05 -14.02 4.90
CA LEU A 159 3.93 -12.73 5.57
C LEU A 159 4.61 -12.76 6.94
N SER A 160 4.36 -13.81 7.73
CA SER A 160 5.01 -14.00 9.04
C SER A 160 6.54 -14.02 8.92
N HIS A 161 7.09 -14.66 7.88
CA HIS A 161 8.53 -14.63 7.59
C HIS A 161 9.02 -13.28 7.07
N ALA A 162 8.25 -12.59 6.24
CA ALA A 162 8.60 -11.25 5.77
C ALA A 162 8.67 -10.25 6.93
N LEU A 163 7.74 -10.33 7.88
CA LEU A 163 7.72 -9.46 9.06
C LEU A 163 8.93 -9.66 9.97
N LEU A 164 9.63 -10.80 9.91
CA LEU A 164 10.89 -10.96 10.63
C LEU A 164 11.98 -10.01 10.11
N HIS A 165 12.03 -9.80 8.80
CA HIS A 165 12.96 -8.86 8.18
C HIS A 165 12.46 -7.41 8.30
N PHE A 166 11.14 -7.23 8.39
CA PHE A 166 10.46 -5.94 8.44
C PHE A 166 9.72 -5.74 9.77
N LEU A 167 10.38 -6.00 10.90
CA LEU A 167 9.79 -5.91 12.24
C LEU A 167 9.01 -4.61 12.50
N PRO A 168 9.45 -3.42 12.05
CA PRO A 168 8.70 -2.18 12.27
C PRO A 168 7.26 -2.23 11.75
N LEU A 169 6.98 -3.03 10.72
CA LEU A 169 5.66 -3.13 10.12
C LEU A 169 4.67 -3.94 10.97
N ALA A 170 5.17 -4.85 11.80
CA ALA A 170 4.34 -5.52 12.81
C ALA A 170 4.07 -4.60 14.02
N GLY A 171 4.90 -3.57 14.20
CA GLY A 171 4.82 -2.62 15.29
C GLY A 171 3.74 -1.56 15.10
N ASN A 172 3.79 -0.56 15.97
CA ASN A 172 2.79 0.48 16.05
C ASN A 172 3.42 1.81 16.42
N LEU A 173 2.86 2.89 15.86
CA LEU A 173 3.24 4.24 16.22
C LEU A 173 2.53 4.63 17.52
N THR A 174 3.32 5.09 18.50
CA THR A 174 2.83 5.44 19.84
C THR A 174 3.43 6.76 20.28
N TRP A 175 2.73 7.47 21.17
CA TRP A 175 3.25 8.68 21.81
C TRP A 175 3.23 8.53 23.33
N PRO A 176 4.31 7.99 23.92
CA PRO A 176 4.39 7.82 25.37
C PRO A 176 4.22 9.16 26.11
N PRO A 177 3.51 9.21 27.25
CA PRO A 177 3.19 10.47 27.94
C PRO A 177 4.41 11.35 28.25
N GLN A 178 5.52 10.72 28.63
CA GLN A 178 6.77 11.41 29.00
C GLN A 178 7.72 11.63 27.81
N ALA A 179 7.45 11.02 26.65
CA ALA A 179 8.28 11.21 25.48
C ALA A 179 7.98 12.56 24.85
N THR A 180 9.01 13.28 24.40
CA THR A 180 8.85 14.53 23.65
C THR A 180 8.26 14.27 22.27
N LYS A 181 8.55 13.10 21.69
CA LYS A 181 8.23 12.71 20.31
C LYS A 181 7.55 11.35 20.26
N PRO A 182 6.73 11.08 19.22
CA PRO A 182 6.22 9.73 18.98
C PRO A 182 7.35 8.81 18.52
N ILE A 183 7.18 7.52 18.74
CA ILE A 183 8.10 6.46 18.33
C ILE A 183 7.33 5.35 17.66
N LEU A 184 7.97 4.67 16.72
CA LEU A 184 7.50 3.35 16.29
C LEU A 184 8.02 2.34 17.30
N LEU A 185 7.12 1.51 17.81
CA LEU A 185 7.42 0.46 18.77
C LEU A 185 6.81 -0.86 18.31
N TYR A 186 7.66 -1.86 18.20
CA TYR A 186 7.28 -3.27 18.12
C TYR A 186 7.54 -3.92 19.48
N THR A 187 6.51 -4.56 20.04
CA THR A 187 6.62 -5.39 21.24
C THR A 187 6.41 -6.87 20.88
N PRO A 188 6.99 -7.82 21.63
CA PRO A 188 6.73 -9.24 21.37
C PRO A 188 5.23 -9.54 21.32
N ASN A 189 4.82 -10.30 20.32
CA ASN A 189 3.42 -10.61 19.96
C ASN A 189 2.63 -9.50 19.24
N ASP A 190 3.21 -8.31 19.02
CA ASP A 190 2.65 -7.40 18.02
C ASP A 190 2.68 -8.07 16.63
N GLY A 191 1.73 -7.70 15.78
CA GLY A 191 1.52 -8.33 14.48
C GLY A 191 0.62 -7.49 13.59
N VAL A 192 0.50 -7.94 12.35
CA VAL A 192 -0.33 -7.28 11.34
C VAL A 192 -1.75 -7.83 11.39
N GLU A 193 -2.74 -6.96 11.49
CA GLU A 193 -4.13 -7.35 11.34
C GLU A 193 -4.39 -7.78 9.88
N LEU A 194 -4.88 -9.00 9.71
CA LEU A 194 -5.22 -9.60 8.44
C LEU A 194 -6.70 -9.99 8.44
N THR A 195 -7.48 -9.30 7.62
CA THR A 195 -8.87 -9.63 7.31
C THR A 195 -8.93 -10.59 6.13
N VAL A 196 -9.67 -11.68 6.26
CA VAL A 196 -9.96 -12.61 5.16
C VAL A 196 -11.42 -12.48 4.78
N ALA A 197 -11.69 -12.23 3.50
CA ALA A 197 -13.02 -12.02 2.97
C ALA A 197 -13.28 -12.82 1.68
N GLU A 198 -14.54 -12.98 1.35
CA GLU A 198 -15.02 -13.52 0.08
C GLU A 198 -15.99 -12.51 -0.55
N SER A 199 -15.92 -12.35 -1.86
CA SER A 199 -16.81 -11.45 -2.59
C SER A 199 -17.31 -12.04 -3.90
N ASN A 200 -18.59 -11.77 -4.18
CA ASN A 200 -19.23 -12.08 -5.47
C ASN A 200 -19.26 -10.86 -6.40
N ALA A 201 -18.57 -9.77 -6.07
CA ALA A 201 -18.45 -8.62 -6.95
C ALA A 201 -17.71 -8.99 -8.25
N ASP A 202 -17.94 -8.21 -9.31
CA ASP A 202 -17.30 -8.40 -10.60
C ASP A 202 -15.79 -8.07 -10.50
N PHE A 203 -14.95 -9.10 -10.55
CA PHE A 203 -13.50 -8.96 -10.46
C PHE A 203 -12.93 -8.15 -11.64
N HIS A 204 -13.47 -8.31 -12.84
CA HIS A 204 -13.01 -7.62 -14.04
C HIS A 204 -13.36 -6.14 -14.01
N HIS A 205 -14.53 -5.79 -13.47
CA HIS A 205 -14.90 -4.40 -13.22
C HIS A 205 -13.96 -3.73 -12.20
N LEU A 206 -13.68 -4.39 -11.08
CA LEU A 206 -12.82 -3.85 -10.02
C LEU A 206 -11.35 -3.69 -10.44
N SER A 207 -10.84 -4.64 -11.23
CA SER A 207 -9.44 -4.67 -11.68
C SER A 207 -9.19 -3.95 -13.02
N GLY A 208 -10.24 -3.56 -13.75
CA GLY A 208 -10.11 -2.95 -15.08
C GLY A 208 -9.59 -1.50 -15.07
N ASN A 209 -9.39 -0.91 -16.26
CA ASN A 209 -8.93 0.49 -16.39
C ASN A 209 -10.08 1.51 -16.53
N GLY A 210 -11.33 1.05 -16.61
CA GLY A 210 -12.51 1.89 -16.78
C GLY A 210 -12.77 2.82 -15.59
N VAL A 211 -13.60 3.85 -15.81
CA VAL A 211 -14.09 4.72 -14.74
C VAL A 211 -15.02 3.93 -13.82
N ARG A 212 -14.76 3.96 -12.52
CA ARG A 212 -15.56 3.28 -11.49
C ARG A 212 -15.73 4.11 -10.24
N GLU A 213 -16.70 3.75 -9.40
CA GLU A 213 -16.86 4.44 -8.11
C GLU A 213 -15.71 4.07 -7.19
N ALA A 214 -15.05 5.05 -6.58
CA ALA A 214 -13.87 4.77 -5.74
C ALA A 214 -14.24 3.94 -4.50
N LEU A 215 -15.50 4.03 -4.07
CA LEU A 215 -16.05 3.25 -2.97
C LEU A 215 -16.01 1.74 -3.23
N GLU A 216 -16.25 1.29 -4.46
CA GLU A 216 -16.23 -0.13 -4.80
C GLU A 216 -14.85 -0.74 -4.52
N SER A 217 -13.78 0.03 -4.74
CA SER A 217 -12.42 -0.37 -4.40
C SER A 217 -12.16 -0.40 -2.89
N ARG A 218 -12.80 0.49 -2.11
CA ARG A 218 -12.62 0.56 -0.65
C ARG A 218 -13.07 -0.70 0.07
N LEU A 219 -14.02 -1.44 -0.49
CA LEU A 219 -14.43 -2.73 0.09
C LEU A 219 -13.25 -3.71 0.18
N CYS A 220 -12.35 -3.67 -0.79
CA CYS A 220 -11.17 -4.52 -0.81
C CYS A 220 -10.06 -4.05 0.15
N ILE A 221 -10.17 -2.85 0.71
CA ILE A 221 -9.17 -2.25 1.61
C ILE A 221 -9.52 -2.58 3.08
N PRO A 222 -8.52 -2.91 3.91
CA PRO A 222 -8.70 -3.00 5.36
C PRO A 222 -8.76 -1.59 5.99
N GLU A 223 -9.54 -1.44 7.05
CA GLU A 223 -9.36 -0.29 7.94
C GLU A 223 -8.05 -0.45 8.70
N LEU A 224 -7.32 0.66 8.90
CA LEU A 224 -6.09 0.64 9.69
C LEU A 224 -6.47 0.79 11.18
N PRO A 225 -6.09 -0.15 12.06
CA PRO A 225 -6.38 -0.02 13.48
C PRO A 225 -5.69 1.20 14.09
N VAL A 226 -6.48 2.15 14.55
CA VAL A 226 -5.99 3.39 15.16
C VAL A 226 -6.83 3.74 16.39
N THR A 227 -6.16 4.08 17.47
CA THR A 227 -6.74 4.58 18.72
C THR A 227 -6.11 5.90 19.11
N ASP A 228 -6.51 6.48 20.23
CA ASP A 228 -5.89 7.71 20.74
C ASP A 228 -4.42 7.52 21.13
N SER A 229 -4.00 6.32 21.52
CA SER A 229 -2.63 6.08 22.01
C SER A 229 -1.73 5.36 21.02
N LYS A 230 -2.31 4.69 20.02
CA LYS A 230 -1.59 3.76 19.13
C LYS A 230 -2.18 3.78 17.73
N ALA A 231 -1.32 3.79 16.71
CA ALA A 231 -1.70 3.56 15.31
C ALA A 231 -0.89 2.39 14.75
N SER A 232 -1.55 1.38 14.21
CA SER A 232 -0.86 0.29 13.53
C SER A 232 -0.17 0.78 12.26
N VAL A 233 0.96 0.17 11.93
CA VAL A 233 1.75 0.58 10.76
C VAL A 233 1.12 0.10 9.46
N ILE A 234 0.59 -1.12 9.45
CA ILE A 234 -0.04 -1.73 8.28
C ILE A 234 -1.20 -2.64 8.68
N ALA A 235 -2.22 -2.69 7.85
CA ALA A 235 -3.30 -3.68 7.90
C ALA A 235 -3.49 -4.28 6.51
N LEU A 236 -3.93 -5.54 6.45
CA LEU A 236 -4.10 -6.31 5.22
C LEU A 236 -5.51 -6.88 5.12
N LYS A 237 -6.03 -6.94 3.89
CA LYS A 237 -7.27 -7.65 3.56
C LYS A 237 -7.03 -8.53 2.35
N ILE A 238 -7.24 -9.84 2.49
CA ILE A 238 -7.21 -10.77 1.36
C ILE A 238 -8.65 -11.15 1.03
N THR A 239 -9.08 -10.83 -0.19
CA THR A 239 -10.45 -11.08 -0.64
C THR A 239 -10.46 -12.08 -1.79
N LEU A 240 -11.13 -13.22 -1.61
CA LEU A 240 -11.37 -14.20 -2.66
C LEU A 240 -12.55 -13.78 -3.56
N PHE A 241 -12.39 -13.92 -4.87
CA PHE A 241 -13.45 -13.83 -5.87
C PHE A 241 -13.59 -15.20 -6.55
N PRO A 242 -14.54 -16.05 -6.14
CA PRO A 242 -14.63 -17.42 -6.61
C PRO A 242 -14.62 -17.52 -8.14
N LYS A 243 -13.81 -18.45 -8.67
CA LYS A 243 -13.59 -18.72 -10.11
C LYS A 243 -12.91 -17.59 -10.92
N GLN A 244 -12.62 -16.44 -10.29
CA GLN A 244 -12.08 -15.26 -10.97
C GLN A 244 -10.66 -14.90 -10.51
N GLY A 245 -10.40 -14.98 -9.20
CA GLY A 245 -9.11 -14.59 -8.63
C GLY A 245 -9.21 -14.18 -7.16
N PHE A 246 -8.22 -13.44 -6.69
CA PHE A 246 -8.25 -12.81 -5.37
C PHE A 246 -7.58 -11.42 -5.42
N CYS A 247 -7.80 -10.59 -4.41
CA CYS A 247 -7.03 -9.37 -4.24
C CYS A 247 -6.41 -9.27 -2.85
N ILE A 248 -5.35 -8.48 -2.74
CA ILE A 248 -4.72 -8.08 -1.49
C ILE A 248 -4.85 -6.56 -1.37
N GLY A 249 -5.72 -6.10 -0.47
CA GLY A 249 -5.81 -4.72 -0.06
C GLY A 249 -4.87 -4.44 1.12
N ILE A 250 -4.28 -3.26 1.11
CA ILE A 250 -3.29 -2.81 2.08
C ILE A 250 -3.65 -1.41 2.50
N SER A 251 -3.64 -1.16 3.80
CA SER A 251 -3.70 0.18 4.38
C SER A 251 -2.47 0.38 5.23
N SER A 252 -1.77 1.50 5.08
CA SER A 252 -0.48 1.74 5.74
C SER A 252 -0.33 3.17 6.24
N HIS A 253 0.32 3.33 7.38
CA HIS A 253 0.59 4.63 7.98
C HIS A 253 1.71 5.35 7.21
N HIS A 254 1.39 6.49 6.58
CA HIS A 254 2.33 7.19 5.70
C HIS A 254 3.59 7.67 6.43
N GLY A 255 3.47 8.07 7.71
CA GLY A 255 4.60 8.46 8.55
C GLY A 255 5.61 7.36 8.89
N ILE A 256 5.48 6.14 8.35
CA ILE A 256 6.43 5.05 8.59
C ILE A 256 7.06 4.53 7.29
N MET A 257 6.36 4.64 6.16
CA MET A 257 6.78 4.05 4.89
C MET A 257 6.58 5.04 3.75
N ASP A 258 7.62 5.19 2.93
CA ASP A 258 7.52 5.86 1.65
C ASP A 258 7.19 4.84 0.53
N GLY A 259 7.02 5.35 -0.69
CA GLY A 259 6.72 4.49 -1.83
C GLY A 259 7.78 3.41 -2.11
N LYS A 260 9.06 3.68 -1.79
CA LYS A 260 10.19 2.77 -2.04
C LYS A 260 10.22 1.66 -0.99
N SER A 261 10.14 1.98 0.30
CA SER A 261 10.11 1.00 1.39
C SER A 261 8.85 0.15 1.35
N SER A 262 7.70 0.73 0.98
CA SER A 262 6.47 -0.01 0.69
C SER A 262 6.64 -1.02 -0.43
N THR A 263 7.18 -0.59 -1.58
CA THR A 263 7.41 -1.51 -2.70
C THR A 263 8.44 -2.60 -2.35
N MET A 264 9.49 -2.26 -1.59
CA MET A 264 10.50 -3.20 -1.11
C MET A 264 9.86 -4.30 -0.25
N PHE A 265 9.03 -3.94 0.72
CA PHE A 265 8.32 -4.90 1.57
C PHE A 265 7.45 -5.85 0.74
N ILE A 266 6.65 -5.32 -0.21
CA ILE A 266 5.80 -6.17 -1.06
C ILE A 266 6.63 -7.12 -1.91
N LYS A 267 7.75 -6.66 -2.49
CA LYS A 267 8.68 -7.52 -3.25
C LYS A 267 9.32 -8.59 -2.37
N ALA A 268 9.74 -8.23 -1.16
CA ALA A 268 10.30 -9.17 -0.19
C ALA A 268 9.29 -10.24 0.22
N TRP A 269 8.05 -9.84 0.53
CA TRP A 269 6.97 -10.78 0.84
C TRP A 269 6.66 -11.71 -0.33
N ALA A 270 6.54 -11.18 -1.55
CA ALA A 270 6.32 -11.99 -2.75
C ALA A 270 7.48 -12.97 -3.01
N HIS A 271 8.73 -12.52 -2.83
CA HIS A 271 9.92 -13.35 -2.94
C HIS A 271 9.89 -14.52 -1.96
N ILE A 272 9.64 -14.24 -0.68
CA ILE A 272 9.49 -15.26 0.37
C ILE A 272 8.34 -16.22 0.03
N CYS A 273 7.19 -15.71 -0.38
CA CYS A 273 6.03 -16.55 -0.76
C CYS A 273 6.35 -17.51 -1.91
N LYS A 274 7.17 -17.07 -2.87
CA LYS A 274 7.63 -17.91 -3.99
C LYS A 274 8.62 -18.99 -3.53
N LEU A 275 9.49 -18.68 -2.57
CA LEU A 275 10.44 -19.64 -2.00
C LEU A 275 9.73 -20.71 -1.16
N SER A 276 8.82 -20.31 -0.26
CA SER A 276 8.07 -21.26 0.60
C SER A 276 7.27 -22.30 -0.20
N GLY A 277 6.87 -21.98 -1.43
CA GLY A 277 6.19 -22.92 -2.33
C GLY A 277 7.11 -23.92 -3.04
N ARG A 278 8.44 -23.70 -3.04
CA ARG A 278 9.43 -24.51 -3.78
C ARG A 278 10.39 -25.25 -2.87
N GLU A 279 10.84 -24.57 -1.82
CA GLU A 279 11.89 -25.02 -0.93
C GLU A 279 11.33 -24.84 0.49
N LYS A 280 11.18 -25.94 1.24
CA LYS A 280 10.68 -25.93 2.64
C LYS A 280 11.73 -25.32 3.59
N GLN A 281 12.31 -24.19 3.23
CA GLN A 281 13.28 -23.47 4.05
C GLN A 281 12.55 -22.83 5.22
N GLN A 282 13.09 -23.04 6.42
CA GLN A 282 12.51 -22.50 7.66
C GLN A 282 12.76 -21.00 7.80
N HIS A 283 13.80 -20.45 7.15
CA HIS A 283 14.15 -19.03 7.18
C HIS A 283 14.67 -18.58 5.80
N PRO A 284 13.78 -18.14 4.89
CA PRO A 284 14.21 -17.67 3.59
C PRO A 284 14.96 -16.34 3.72
N ASP A 285 16.19 -16.32 3.22
CA ASP A 285 17.02 -15.12 3.14
C ASP A 285 16.49 -14.16 2.07
N LEU A 286 16.65 -12.86 2.33
CA LEU A 286 16.33 -11.83 1.35
C LEU A 286 17.53 -11.53 0.46
N LEU A 287 17.23 -11.17 -0.79
CA LEU A 287 18.23 -10.56 -1.67
C LEU A 287 18.74 -9.25 -1.06
N PRO A 288 20.01 -8.86 -1.26
CA PRO A 288 20.56 -7.62 -0.70
C PRO A 288 19.74 -6.36 -1.05
N GLU A 289 19.15 -6.31 -2.25
CA GLU A 289 18.27 -5.20 -2.66
C GLU A 289 16.91 -5.14 -1.95
N LEU A 290 16.52 -6.22 -1.26
CA LEU A 290 15.27 -6.37 -0.51
C LEU A 290 15.51 -6.34 1.00
N THR A 291 16.76 -6.31 1.45
CA THR A 291 17.12 -6.22 2.87
C THR A 291 16.91 -4.79 3.37
N PRO A 292 16.04 -4.56 4.37
CA PRO A 292 15.81 -3.22 4.90
C PRO A 292 16.97 -2.76 5.79
N PHE A 293 17.20 -1.45 5.81
CA PHE A 293 18.15 -0.79 6.70
C PHE A 293 17.39 0.17 7.62
N PHE A 294 17.50 -0.03 8.93
CA PHE A 294 16.73 0.71 9.93
C PHE A 294 17.54 1.71 10.75
N ASP A 295 18.88 1.71 10.66
CA ASP A 295 19.68 2.72 11.33
C ASP A 295 19.40 4.10 10.71
N ARG A 296 18.96 5.04 11.54
CA ARG A 296 18.57 6.40 11.14
C ARG A 296 19.66 7.42 11.47
N THR A 297 20.80 7.01 12.04
CA THR A 297 21.87 7.93 12.46
C THR A 297 22.49 8.73 11.30
N ASP A 298 22.40 8.21 10.08
CA ASP A 298 22.84 8.91 8.86
C ASP A 298 21.94 10.11 8.48
N ILE A 299 20.71 10.18 9.01
CA ILE A 299 19.76 11.26 8.75
C ILE A 299 20.03 12.39 9.74
N GLN A 300 20.76 13.41 9.29
CA GLN A 300 21.08 14.59 10.08
C GLN A 300 19.95 15.62 10.02
N ASP A 301 19.62 16.24 11.16
CA ASP A 301 18.65 17.33 11.25
C ASP A 301 19.29 18.58 11.90
N PRO A 302 20.24 19.23 11.21
CA PRO A 302 20.94 20.40 11.77
C PRO A 302 20.01 21.59 12.01
N GLU A 303 18.89 21.66 11.28
CA GLU A 303 17.92 22.76 11.36
C GLU A 303 16.75 22.48 12.31
N GLY A 304 16.72 21.32 12.97
CA GLY A 304 15.67 20.93 13.91
C GLY A 304 14.28 20.84 13.27
N LEU A 305 14.20 20.51 11.98
CA LEU A 305 12.96 20.41 11.21
C LEU A 305 11.97 19.42 11.84
N GLU A 306 12.50 18.38 12.49
CA GLU A 306 11.70 17.38 13.15
C GLU A 306 10.78 18.01 14.22
N MET A 307 11.33 18.90 15.05
CA MET A 307 10.57 19.60 16.08
C MET A 307 9.66 20.66 15.48
N VAL A 308 10.06 21.32 14.40
CA VAL A 308 9.21 22.30 13.69
C VAL A 308 7.94 21.61 13.18
N TYR A 309 8.07 20.48 12.49
CA TYR A 309 6.91 19.73 12.00
C TYR A 309 6.06 19.15 13.13
N LEU A 310 6.71 18.69 14.21
CA LEU A 310 5.97 18.17 15.36
C LEU A 310 5.15 19.26 16.05
N ASN A 311 5.73 20.44 16.26
CA ASN A 311 5.03 21.58 16.85
C ASN A 311 3.88 22.03 15.96
N ASN A 312 4.04 22.01 14.62
CA ASN A 312 2.93 22.29 13.71
C ASN A 312 1.75 21.33 13.94
N TRP A 313 1.98 20.03 14.13
CA TRP A 313 0.92 19.09 14.47
C TRP A 313 0.30 19.33 15.85
N LEU A 314 1.09 19.79 16.81
CA LEU A 314 0.62 20.04 18.18
C LEU A 314 -0.20 21.34 18.31
N GLU A 315 0.17 22.37 17.57
CA GLU A 315 -0.41 23.71 17.67
C GLU A 315 -1.61 23.90 16.73
N HIS A 316 -1.59 23.30 15.54
CA HIS A 316 -2.63 23.50 14.53
C HIS A 316 -3.82 22.56 14.75
N LYS A 317 -5.00 23.16 14.93
CA LYS A 317 -6.28 22.42 14.98
C LYS A 317 -6.83 22.27 13.56
N TRP A 318 -6.64 21.10 12.99
CA TRP A 318 -7.14 20.80 11.64
C TRP A 318 -8.62 20.41 11.69
N PRO A 319 -9.43 20.76 10.67
CA PRO A 319 -10.80 20.28 10.59
C PRO A 319 -10.88 18.76 10.65
N GLY A 320 -11.57 18.22 11.66
CA GLY A 320 -11.70 16.78 11.87
C GLY A 320 -10.53 16.13 12.63
N SER A 321 -9.56 16.90 13.15
CA SER A 321 -8.54 16.37 14.05
C SER A 321 -9.09 16.14 15.46
N ASP A 322 -8.47 15.22 16.19
CA ASP A 322 -8.80 14.98 17.60
C ASP A 322 -8.46 16.23 18.47
N PRO A 323 -9.26 16.55 19.50
CA PRO A 323 -8.95 17.64 20.43
C PRO A 323 -7.63 17.46 21.18
N ASN A 324 -7.19 16.21 21.39
CA ASN A 324 -5.89 15.90 21.94
C ASN A 324 -4.83 15.92 20.81
N PRO A 325 -3.91 16.90 20.80
CA PRO A 325 -2.91 17.03 19.74
C PRO A 325 -1.92 15.85 19.67
N ARG A 326 -1.80 15.09 20.77
CA ARG A 326 -0.98 13.87 20.84
C ARG A 326 -1.72 12.60 20.46
N SER A 327 -3.03 12.67 20.21
CA SER A 327 -3.83 11.50 19.81
C SER A 327 -3.26 10.90 18.52
N MET A 328 -3.07 9.58 18.46
CA MET A 328 -2.60 8.89 17.27
C MET A 328 -3.64 8.77 16.15
N LYS A 329 -4.85 9.30 16.36
CA LYS A 329 -5.88 9.35 15.31
C LYS A 329 -5.41 10.14 14.09
N LEU A 330 -5.79 9.60 12.93
CA LEU A 330 -5.45 10.17 11.64
C LEU A 330 -6.54 11.12 11.17
N LEU A 331 -6.16 12.07 10.33
CA LEU A 331 -7.10 12.95 9.66
C LEU A 331 -8.03 12.14 8.74
N PRO A 332 -9.29 12.57 8.58
CA PRO A 332 -10.21 11.90 7.68
C PRO A 332 -9.74 12.01 6.23
N ALA A 333 -9.75 10.89 5.51
CA ALA A 333 -9.50 10.89 4.07
C ALA A 333 -10.58 11.71 3.33
N LEU A 334 -10.17 12.50 2.34
CA LEU A 334 -11.12 13.18 1.47
C LEU A 334 -11.95 12.17 0.68
N ALA A 335 -13.25 12.44 0.54
CA ALA A 335 -14.14 11.59 -0.23
C ALA A 335 -13.80 11.67 -1.72
N VAL A 336 -13.34 10.56 -2.28
CA VAL A 336 -13.12 10.41 -3.72
C VAL A 336 -14.38 9.79 -4.32
N PRO A 337 -15.04 10.45 -5.29
CA PRO A 337 -16.25 9.88 -5.87
C PRO A 337 -15.95 8.83 -6.94
N VAL A 338 -14.88 9.01 -7.73
CA VAL A 338 -14.56 8.13 -8.87
C VAL A 338 -13.05 7.89 -9.01
N ARG A 339 -12.71 6.72 -9.58
CA ARG A 339 -11.35 6.29 -9.90
C ARG A 339 -11.27 5.90 -11.38
N ALA A 340 -10.18 6.27 -12.04
CA ALA A 340 -9.89 5.91 -13.42
C ALA A 340 -8.39 5.72 -13.62
N THR A 341 -8.04 4.82 -14.54
CA THR A 341 -6.65 4.51 -14.87
C THR A 341 -6.35 5.01 -16.26
N PHE A 342 -5.28 5.79 -16.40
CA PHE A 342 -4.80 6.32 -17.66
C PHE A 342 -3.44 5.70 -18.00
N GLU A 343 -3.34 5.16 -19.20
CA GLU A 343 -2.09 4.63 -19.73
C GLU A 343 -1.35 5.74 -20.49
N LEU A 344 -0.08 5.94 -20.15
CA LEU A 344 0.86 6.73 -20.94
C LEU A 344 1.90 5.79 -21.53
N SER A 345 1.84 5.61 -22.85
CA SER A 345 2.78 4.75 -23.56
C SER A 345 4.18 5.37 -23.58
N GLY A 346 5.20 4.56 -23.85
CA GLY A 346 6.56 5.06 -24.05
C GLY A 346 6.65 6.09 -25.18
N GLU A 347 5.81 5.95 -26.21
CA GLU A 347 5.74 6.91 -27.31
C GLU A 347 5.12 8.24 -26.87
N ASP A 348 4.06 8.21 -26.06
CA ASP A 348 3.44 9.41 -25.49
C ASP A 348 4.44 10.17 -24.63
N ILE A 349 5.20 9.47 -23.79
CA ILE A 349 6.24 10.07 -22.94
C ILE A 349 7.34 10.70 -23.80
N LYS A 350 7.80 10.04 -24.87
CA LYS A 350 8.79 10.59 -25.81
C LYS A 350 8.29 11.86 -26.49
N LYS A 351 7.04 11.86 -26.95
CA LYS A 351 6.39 13.03 -27.55
C LYS A 351 6.29 14.18 -26.55
N LEU A 352 5.91 13.89 -25.31
CA LEU A 352 5.84 14.89 -24.23
C LEU A 352 7.22 15.49 -23.94
N ARG A 353 8.27 14.68 -23.77
CA ARG A 353 9.64 15.16 -23.56
C ARG A 353 10.08 16.08 -24.69
N THR A 354 9.95 15.62 -25.93
CA THR A 354 10.33 16.41 -27.12
C THR A 354 9.67 17.78 -27.13
N ARG A 355 8.36 17.85 -26.82
CA ARG A 355 7.61 19.12 -26.73
C ARG A 355 8.11 20.03 -25.60
N LEU A 356 8.48 19.46 -24.45
CA LEU A 356 8.98 20.23 -23.30
C LEU A 356 10.39 20.77 -23.57
N SER A 357 11.26 19.96 -24.16
CA SER A 357 12.61 20.37 -24.58
C SER A 357 12.54 21.54 -25.57
N GLN A 358 11.62 21.47 -26.55
CA GLN A 358 11.39 22.53 -27.54
C GLN A 358 10.89 23.84 -26.92
N LYS A 359 10.20 23.79 -25.78
CA LYS A 359 9.70 24.97 -25.07
C LYS A 359 10.66 25.51 -24.00
N GLY A 360 11.83 24.89 -23.83
CA GLY A 360 12.82 25.29 -22.82
C GLY A 360 12.41 25.02 -21.37
N TRP A 361 11.42 24.14 -21.14
CA TRP A 361 10.89 23.85 -19.80
C TRP A 361 11.73 22.77 -19.09
N LYS A 362 12.90 23.17 -18.58
CA LYS A 362 13.83 22.27 -17.87
C LYS A 362 13.22 21.61 -16.61
N VAL A 363 12.29 22.28 -15.93
CA VAL A 363 11.61 21.78 -14.72
C VAL A 363 10.68 20.59 -15.02
N ALA A 364 10.04 20.59 -16.19
CA ALA A 364 9.13 19.51 -16.57
C ALA A 364 9.88 18.25 -17.03
N GLU A 365 11.08 18.41 -17.60
CA GLU A 365 11.98 17.28 -17.91
C GLU A 365 12.43 16.56 -16.64
N TRP A 366 12.70 17.30 -15.56
CA TRP A 366 13.06 16.77 -14.25
C TRP A 366 11.93 15.93 -13.62
N PHE A 367 10.68 16.40 -13.69
CA PHE A 367 9.52 15.68 -13.16
C PHE A 367 9.25 14.37 -13.92
N LEU A 368 9.38 14.39 -15.26
CA LEU A 368 9.23 13.19 -16.10
C LEU A 368 10.37 12.18 -15.95
N TRP A 369 11.54 12.61 -15.47
CA TRP A 369 12.64 11.73 -15.13
C TRP A 369 12.36 10.96 -13.83
N HIS A 370 11.83 11.64 -12.79
CA HIS A 370 11.48 11.02 -11.52
C HIS A 370 10.33 10.01 -11.63
N LEU A 371 9.28 10.31 -12.40
CA LEU A 371 8.18 9.36 -12.63
C LEU A 371 8.66 8.03 -13.23
N GLN A 372 9.74 8.05 -14.01
CA GLN A 372 10.30 6.84 -14.62
C GLN A 372 11.05 5.95 -13.60
N GLN A 373 11.58 6.53 -12.52
CA GLN A 373 12.29 5.78 -11.47
C GLN A 373 11.33 5.05 -10.51
N ILE A 374 10.04 5.42 -10.51
CA ILE A 374 9.01 4.84 -9.63
C ILE A 374 8.30 3.66 -10.32
N ALA A 375 8.32 3.59 -11.66
CA ALA A 375 7.67 2.54 -12.43
C ALA A 375 8.56 1.28 -12.53
N GLU A 376 8.51 0.40 -11.53
CA GLU A 376 9.00 -0.98 -11.67
C GLU A 376 7.84 -1.98 -11.71
N PRO A 377 7.84 -2.95 -12.64
CA PRO A 377 6.98 -4.12 -12.53
C PRO A 377 7.45 -5.04 -11.38
N VAL A 378 6.49 -5.70 -10.71
CA VAL A 378 6.69 -6.78 -9.72
C VAL A 378 7.06 -8.07 -10.41
#